data_AF-A0AAW2BZL4-F1
#
_entry.id   AF-A0AAW2BZL4-F1
#
_cell.length_a   1.000
_cell.length_b   1.000
_cell.length_c   1.000
_cell.angle_alpha   90.00
_cell.angle_beta   90.00
_cell.angle_gamma   90.00
#
_symmetry.space_group_name_H-M   'P 1'
#
loop_
_entity.id
_entity.type
_entity.pdbx_description
1 polymer ?
#
loop_
_entity_poly.entity_id
_entity_poly.type
_entity_poly.pdbx_seq_one_letter_code
_entity_poly.pdbx_strand_id
1 'polypeptide(L)'
;MLQEELHYDRHSLAIEHIELFNGLNSDQRNIYDAVIDSVLREKGDFLFVYGHGGIAKTYLWKTIICQLCSEGKIVIAVASSGITALLLPGGRTAHSRFQIPIIVTDNSTCGIKQGSQIAKLMTKASLIIWDEAPLTHRNCFKDVNRSLRDILRFTTSNSADKPIGGKTVVLGGDFRQILPVVAKGRREQIVEASINKSSLWNNCRVFILTKNMRLTQNPGDIATREFAEWILKIGDGELNNSENEAFIEIPHDLLIQPGGHPFNDIVNATYPNFHTKFNDSKYLEERAILAPTNEVVEDINDYMIDLIDADEETYLSADSICKASINILDQDVMYPTELPNSLKFLGIPNHKLRLKVGLPIMLLHNLNQSAGLCNGTRLLVTQLSKWVLEAQIISGSHVGDKVFIPRIVLSPSESKWPFVLKRRQFPVSFCFAMTINKSQGQSLKCVGLYLDKPVFSHGQLYVAVSRVTSRNGLRVLIAENDNDDHFHTKNIVYKEIFNDLPTGTVC
;
A
#
# COMPACT_ATOMS: atom_id res chain seq x y z
N MET A 1 8.10 22.85 4.97
CA MET A 1 6.86 22.34 4.35
C MET A 1 6.41 23.16 3.14
N LEU A 2 5.95 24.41 3.26
CA LEU A 2 5.56 25.18 2.05
C LEU A 2 6.73 25.43 1.10
N GLN A 3 7.92 25.72 1.65
CA GLN A 3 9.13 25.91 0.86
C GLN A 3 9.56 24.62 0.14
N GLU A 4 9.41 23.44 0.76
CA GLU A 4 9.71 22.15 0.13
C GLU A 4 8.90 21.99 -1.17
N GLU A 5 7.61 22.30 -1.14
CA GLU A 5 6.72 22.18 -2.31
C GLU A 5 6.94 23.27 -3.37
N LEU A 6 7.73 24.31 -3.07
CA LEU A 6 8.05 25.42 -3.98
C LEU A 6 9.50 25.37 -4.49
N HIS A 7 10.32 24.48 -3.95
CA HIS A 7 11.76 24.41 -4.24
C HIS A 7 12.11 23.42 -5.36
N TYR A 8 11.11 22.87 -6.04
CA TYR A 8 11.36 22.03 -7.20
C TYR A 8 12.11 22.81 -8.31
N ASP A 9 13.03 22.12 -8.99
CA ASP A 9 13.63 22.63 -10.22
C ASP A 9 12.59 22.66 -11.33
N ARG A 10 12.04 23.85 -11.56
CA ARG A 10 10.97 24.08 -12.53
C ARG A 10 11.41 23.78 -13.97
N HIS A 11 12.67 24.04 -14.29
CA HIS A 11 13.19 23.81 -15.63
C HIS A 11 13.35 22.31 -15.90
N SER A 12 13.92 21.57 -14.95
CA SER A 12 14.00 20.11 -15.04
C SER A 12 12.62 19.47 -15.15
N LEU A 13 11.64 19.93 -14.36
CA LEU A 13 10.28 19.41 -14.42
C LEU A 13 9.56 19.73 -15.74
N ALA A 14 9.82 20.88 -16.35
CA ALA A 14 9.26 21.24 -17.65
C ALA A 14 9.78 20.32 -18.76
N ILE A 15 11.08 19.98 -18.74
CA ILE A 15 11.67 19.03 -19.70
C ILE A 15 11.07 17.65 -19.51
N GLU A 16 11.04 17.16 -18.26
CA GLU A 16 10.47 15.85 -17.93
C GLU A 16 8.98 15.78 -18.31
N HIS A 17 8.22 16.85 -18.11
CA HIS A 17 6.83 16.93 -18.54
C HIS A 17 6.68 16.69 -20.04
N ILE A 18 7.48 17.35 -20.89
CA ILE A 18 7.39 17.22 -22.35
C ILE A 18 7.58 15.76 -22.77
N GLU A 19 8.59 15.09 -22.20
CA GLU A 19 8.85 13.67 -22.46
C GLU A 19 7.66 12.78 -22.05
N LEU A 20 7.16 12.98 -20.83
CA LEU A 20 6.05 12.18 -20.30
C LEU A 20 4.73 12.44 -21.03
N PHE A 21 4.47 13.68 -21.42
CA PHE A 21 3.25 14.09 -22.09
C PHE A 21 3.11 13.49 -23.50
N ASN A 22 4.24 13.34 -24.20
CA ASN A 22 4.29 12.70 -25.51
C ASN A 22 4.01 11.19 -25.43
N GLY A 23 4.27 10.56 -24.28
CA GLY A 23 4.01 9.14 -24.04
C GLY A 23 2.56 8.82 -23.62
N LEU A 24 1.71 9.81 -23.38
CA LEU A 24 0.32 9.57 -22.98
C LEU A 24 -0.52 8.99 -24.11
N ASN A 25 -1.29 7.94 -23.81
CA ASN A 25 -2.31 7.44 -24.72
C ASN A 25 -3.57 8.33 -24.71
N SER A 26 -4.54 8.05 -25.60
CA SER A 26 -5.78 8.83 -25.72
C SER A 26 -6.57 8.94 -24.41
N ASP A 27 -6.75 7.84 -23.69
CA ASP A 27 -7.55 7.80 -22.47
C ASP A 27 -6.87 8.63 -21.38
N GLN A 28 -5.55 8.49 -21.25
CA GLN A 28 -4.73 9.27 -20.32
C GLN A 28 -4.72 10.76 -20.68
N ARG A 29 -4.66 11.11 -21.96
CA ARG A 29 -4.70 12.50 -22.43
C ARG A 29 -6.04 13.17 -22.13
N ASN A 30 -7.15 12.47 -22.35
CA ASN A 30 -8.48 12.98 -22.00
C ASN A 30 -8.60 13.30 -20.50
N ILE A 31 -8.05 12.44 -19.64
CA ILE A 31 -8.01 12.68 -18.19
C ILE A 31 -7.07 13.85 -17.86
N TYR A 32 -5.87 13.85 -18.44
CA TYR A 32 -4.90 14.93 -18.25
C TYR A 32 -5.54 16.29 -18.56
N ASP A 33 -6.17 16.43 -19.73
CA ASP A 33 -6.79 17.67 -20.17
C ASP A 33 -7.92 18.10 -19.22
N ALA A 34 -8.76 17.16 -18.77
CA ALA A 34 -9.81 17.44 -17.79
C ALA A 34 -9.26 17.93 -16.44
N VAL A 35 -8.18 17.34 -15.94
CA VAL A 35 -7.55 17.75 -14.68
C VAL A 35 -6.91 19.13 -14.82
N ILE A 36 -6.13 19.36 -15.88
CA ILE A 36 -5.45 20.62 -16.12
C ILE A 36 -6.46 21.76 -16.31
N ASP A 37 -7.54 21.53 -17.07
CA ASP A 37 -8.61 22.51 -17.26
C ASP A 37 -9.32 22.86 -15.94
N SER A 38 -9.59 21.85 -15.11
CA SER A 38 -10.18 22.04 -13.77
C SER A 38 -9.30 22.91 -12.87
N VAL A 39 -7.99 22.65 -12.87
CA VAL A 39 -7.02 23.40 -12.07
C VAL A 39 -6.87 24.83 -12.59
N LEU A 40 -6.72 25.03 -13.90
CA LEU A 40 -6.52 26.34 -14.51
C LEU A 40 -7.73 27.26 -14.38
N ARG A 41 -8.94 26.71 -14.46
CA ARG A 41 -10.20 27.46 -14.32
C ARG A 41 -10.76 27.45 -12.91
N GLU A 42 -10.04 26.88 -11.93
CA GLU A 42 -10.45 26.76 -10.53
C GLU A 42 -11.87 26.17 -10.36
N LYS A 43 -12.23 25.18 -11.18
CA LYS A 43 -13.56 24.55 -11.15
C LYS A 43 -13.83 23.80 -9.86
N GLY A 44 -12.77 23.19 -9.31
CA GLY A 44 -12.86 22.35 -8.12
C GLY A 44 -13.49 20.98 -8.41
N ASP A 45 -13.18 20.39 -9.57
CA ASP A 45 -13.77 19.09 -9.95
C ASP A 45 -13.28 17.97 -9.03
N PHE A 46 -14.20 17.04 -8.73
CA PHE A 46 -13.91 15.81 -8.00
C PHE A 46 -13.90 14.65 -8.99
N LEU A 47 -12.72 14.08 -9.25
CA LEU A 47 -12.48 13.16 -10.36
C LEU A 47 -12.00 11.82 -9.81
N PHE A 48 -12.40 10.70 -10.43
CA PHE A 48 -11.87 9.37 -10.13
C PHE A 48 -11.38 8.68 -11.39
N VAL A 49 -10.16 8.15 -11.35
CA VAL A 49 -9.56 7.40 -12.44
C VAL A 49 -9.51 5.93 -12.06
N TYR A 50 -10.44 5.17 -12.65
CA TYR A 50 -10.53 3.73 -12.52
C TYR A 50 -9.64 3.03 -13.54
N GLY A 51 -8.88 2.03 -13.10
CA GLY A 51 -8.14 1.18 -14.00
C GLY A 51 -7.30 0.15 -13.25
N HIS A 52 -7.11 -1.02 -13.83
CA HIS A 52 -6.33 -2.10 -13.24
C HIS A 52 -4.82 -1.81 -13.18
N GLY A 53 -4.07 -2.71 -12.55
CA GLY A 53 -2.60 -2.68 -12.56
C GLY A 53 -2.04 -2.73 -13.99
N GLY A 54 -0.96 -1.99 -14.27
CA GLY A 54 -0.32 -1.97 -15.60
C GLY A 54 -0.85 -0.94 -16.60
N ILE A 55 -1.89 -0.18 -16.26
CA ILE A 55 -2.41 0.92 -17.13
C ILE A 55 -1.69 2.28 -16.89
N ALA A 56 -0.58 2.26 -16.16
CA ALA A 56 0.28 3.43 -15.95
C ALA A 56 -0.41 4.66 -15.33
N LYS A 57 -1.33 4.47 -14.35
CA LYS A 57 -1.91 5.57 -13.55
C LYS A 57 -0.83 6.46 -12.92
N THR A 58 0.20 5.85 -12.34
CA THR A 58 1.35 6.55 -11.75
C THR A 58 2.12 7.39 -12.78
N TYR A 59 2.20 6.94 -14.04
CA TYR A 59 2.80 7.71 -15.12
C TYR A 59 1.98 8.97 -15.40
N LEU A 60 0.65 8.85 -15.49
CA LEU A 60 -0.26 9.99 -15.61
C LEU A 60 -0.15 10.97 -14.42
N TRP A 61 -0.08 10.46 -13.19
CA TRP A 61 0.16 11.29 -11.99
C TRP A 61 1.46 12.07 -12.11
N LYS A 62 2.54 11.41 -12.50
CA LYS A 62 3.84 12.04 -12.70
C LYS A 62 3.77 13.14 -13.75
N THR A 63 3.14 12.89 -14.91
CA THR A 63 2.97 13.89 -15.97
C THR A 63 2.22 15.14 -15.48
N ILE A 64 1.11 14.96 -14.76
CA ILE A 64 0.32 16.08 -14.21
C ILE A 64 1.11 16.86 -13.16
N ILE A 65 1.83 16.16 -12.27
CA ILE A 65 2.68 16.77 -11.25
C ILE A 65 3.78 17.61 -11.91
N CYS A 66 4.51 17.04 -12.89
CA CYS A 66 5.57 17.75 -13.60
C CYS A 66 5.04 19.03 -14.27
N GLN A 67 3.89 18.97 -14.96
CA GLN A 67 3.27 20.16 -15.56
C GLN A 67 3.03 21.25 -14.53
N LEU A 68 2.24 20.97 -13.50
CA LEU A 68 1.77 21.99 -12.57
C LEU A 68 2.91 22.54 -11.70
N CYS A 69 3.82 21.68 -11.25
CA CYS A 69 4.96 22.11 -10.46
C CYS A 69 5.97 22.93 -11.29
N SER A 70 6.13 22.64 -12.59
CA SER A 70 6.97 23.47 -13.49
C SER A 70 6.45 24.91 -13.62
N GLU A 71 5.11 25.09 -13.58
CA GLU A 71 4.45 26.40 -13.55
C GLU A 71 4.46 27.06 -12.15
N GLY A 72 5.05 26.40 -11.15
CA GLY A 72 5.11 26.89 -9.78
C GLY A 72 3.82 26.71 -8.97
N LYS A 73 2.87 25.89 -9.45
CA LYS A 73 1.69 25.49 -8.66
C LYS A 73 2.06 24.38 -7.68
N ILE A 74 1.28 24.26 -6.61
CA ILE A 74 1.50 23.25 -5.58
C ILE A 74 0.54 22.09 -5.81
N VAL A 75 1.09 20.88 -5.98
CA VAL A 75 0.33 19.63 -6.04
C VAL A 75 0.55 18.84 -4.77
N ILE A 76 -0.53 18.45 -4.09
CA ILE A 76 -0.47 17.56 -2.94
C ILE A 76 -0.66 16.13 -3.43
N ALA A 77 0.44 15.41 -3.62
CA ALA A 77 0.43 13.99 -3.95
C ALA A 77 0.36 13.15 -2.67
N VAL A 78 -0.68 12.31 -2.56
CA VAL A 78 -0.83 11.34 -1.48
C VAL A 78 -1.19 9.96 -2.00
N ALA A 79 -0.94 8.96 -1.15
CA ALA A 79 -1.44 7.61 -1.37
C ALA A 79 -2.02 7.00 -0.08
N SER A 80 -2.79 5.93 -0.23
CA SER A 80 -3.37 5.19 0.91
C SER A 80 -2.31 4.38 1.69
N SER A 81 -1.23 3.95 1.04
CA SER A 81 -0.12 3.20 1.65
C SER A 81 1.21 3.95 1.56
N GLY A 82 2.17 3.63 2.45
CA GLY A 82 3.50 4.21 2.45
C GLY A 82 4.27 3.91 1.18
N ILE A 83 4.26 2.65 0.75
CA ILE A 83 5.00 2.18 -0.43
C ILE A 83 4.47 2.84 -1.70
N THR A 84 3.15 2.92 -1.85
CA THR A 84 2.53 3.62 -3.00
C THR A 84 2.90 5.10 -2.99
N ALA A 85 2.99 5.73 -1.81
CA ALA A 85 3.36 7.14 -1.72
C ALA A 85 4.78 7.41 -2.24
N LEU A 86 5.73 6.46 -2.08
CA LEU A 86 7.10 6.59 -2.61
C LEU A 86 7.16 6.61 -4.15
N LEU A 87 6.13 6.11 -4.83
CA LEU A 87 6.04 6.12 -6.29
C LEU A 87 5.62 7.48 -6.85
N LEU A 88 5.10 8.37 -6.01
CA LEU A 88 4.68 9.71 -6.38
C LEU A 88 5.78 10.73 -6.03
N PRO A 89 6.11 11.68 -6.92
CA PRO A 89 7.03 12.76 -6.59
C PRO A 89 6.54 13.54 -5.36
N GLY A 90 7.37 13.61 -4.30
CA GLY A 90 7.00 14.27 -3.03
C GLY A 90 5.86 13.60 -2.27
N GLY A 91 5.48 12.37 -2.64
CA GLY A 91 4.33 11.67 -2.12
C GLY A 91 4.42 11.37 -0.63
N ARG A 92 3.27 11.45 0.05
CA ARG A 92 3.12 11.07 1.46
C ARG A 92 1.87 10.22 1.67
N THR A 93 1.77 9.49 2.77
CA THR A 93 0.49 8.86 3.10
C THR A 93 -0.57 9.92 3.40
N ALA A 94 -1.81 9.68 2.97
CA ALA A 94 -2.90 10.63 3.22
C ALA A 94 -3.11 10.92 4.71
N HIS A 95 -3.00 9.89 5.56
CA HIS A 95 -3.04 10.04 7.02
C HIS A 95 -1.98 11.01 7.53
N SER A 96 -0.73 10.89 7.04
CA SER A 96 0.37 11.77 7.46
C SER A 96 0.21 13.20 6.91
N ARG A 97 -0.20 13.35 5.65
CA ARG A 97 -0.29 14.66 4.98
C ARG A 97 -1.46 15.50 5.50
N PHE A 98 -2.63 14.86 5.70
CA PHE A 98 -3.82 15.54 6.17
C PHE A 98 -4.03 15.43 7.68
N GLN A 99 -3.17 14.72 8.42
CA GLN A 99 -3.40 14.45 9.86
C GLN A 99 -4.76 13.81 10.12
N ILE A 100 -5.12 12.84 9.29
CA ILE A 100 -6.37 12.06 9.45
C ILE A 100 -6.20 11.21 10.72
N PRO A 101 -7.18 11.22 11.65
CA PRO A 101 -7.11 10.36 12.82
C PRO A 101 -7.11 8.89 12.42
N ILE A 102 -6.45 8.04 13.22
CA ILE A 102 -6.42 6.59 12.98
C ILE A 102 -7.83 6.00 13.11
N ILE A 103 -8.58 6.47 14.12
CA ILE A 103 -9.98 6.11 14.33
C ILE A 103 -10.84 7.18 13.68
N VAL A 104 -11.47 6.81 12.57
CA VAL A 104 -12.40 7.68 11.83
C VAL A 104 -13.84 7.34 12.18
N THR A 105 -14.65 8.37 12.37
CA THR A 105 -16.11 8.27 12.60
C THR A 105 -16.82 9.19 11.62
N ASP A 106 -18.14 9.14 11.53
CA ASP A 106 -18.87 10.06 10.63
C ASP A 106 -18.72 11.55 11.03
N ASN A 107 -18.28 11.82 12.27
CA ASN A 107 -18.11 13.16 12.83
C ASN A 107 -16.64 13.55 13.09
N SER A 108 -15.65 12.68 12.86
CA SER A 108 -14.23 12.99 13.11
C SER A 108 -13.67 14.03 12.14
N THR A 109 -12.67 14.82 12.50
CA THR A 109 -12.04 15.77 11.56
C THR A 109 -10.54 15.57 11.54
N CYS A 110 -9.89 16.10 10.50
CA CYS A 110 -8.44 16.10 10.44
C CYS A 110 -7.86 17.00 11.55
N GLY A 111 -6.69 16.65 12.07
CA GLY A 111 -5.97 17.42 13.09
C GLY A 111 -5.43 18.79 12.64
N ILE A 112 -5.81 19.26 11.44
CA ILE A 112 -5.27 20.49 10.84
C ILE A 112 -5.93 21.71 11.49
N LYS A 113 -5.14 22.46 12.27
CA LYS A 113 -5.59 23.71 12.89
C LYS A 113 -5.57 24.89 11.91
N GLN A 114 -6.56 25.77 11.97
CA GLN A 114 -6.60 27.02 11.20
C GLN A 114 -5.33 27.85 11.44
N GLY A 115 -4.77 28.44 10.38
CA GLY A 115 -3.55 29.26 10.46
C GLY A 115 -2.24 28.48 10.61
N SER A 116 -2.28 27.16 10.81
CA SER A 116 -1.10 26.29 10.82
C SER A 116 -0.36 26.30 9.47
N GLN A 117 0.89 25.84 9.44
CA GLN A 117 1.65 25.71 8.20
C GLN A 117 0.98 24.74 7.21
N ILE A 118 0.36 23.67 7.71
CA ILE A 118 -0.38 22.71 6.89
C ILE A 118 -1.62 23.37 6.31
N ALA A 119 -2.40 24.12 7.11
CA ALA A 119 -3.54 24.87 6.60
C ALA A 119 -3.12 25.84 5.49
N LYS A 120 -2.03 26.59 5.67
CA LYS A 120 -1.47 27.48 4.63
C LYS A 120 -1.07 26.73 3.36
N LEU A 121 -0.51 25.53 3.49
CA LEU A 121 -0.20 24.66 2.36
C LEU A 121 -1.47 24.23 1.63
N MET A 122 -2.48 23.75 2.35
CA MET A 122 -3.77 23.35 1.79
C MET A 122 -4.47 24.50 1.06
N THR A 123 -4.40 25.72 1.62
CA THR A 123 -4.93 26.92 0.97
C THR A 123 -4.24 27.19 -0.37
N LYS A 124 -2.91 27.07 -0.44
CA LYS A 124 -2.13 27.33 -1.66
C LYS A 124 -2.11 26.18 -2.67
N ALA A 125 -2.47 24.97 -2.27
CA ALA A 125 -2.50 23.81 -3.15
C ALA A 125 -3.52 24.01 -4.28
N SER A 126 -3.12 23.73 -5.52
CA SER A 126 -3.97 23.83 -6.70
C SER A 126 -4.65 22.49 -7.02
N LEU A 127 -4.00 21.38 -6.67
CA LEU A 127 -4.46 20.03 -6.97
C LEU A 127 -4.14 19.09 -5.80
N ILE A 128 -5.05 18.15 -5.53
CA ILE A 128 -4.81 16.99 -4.67
C ILE A 128 -4.90 15.74 -5.54
N ILE A 129 -3.84 14.93 -5.56
CA ILE A 129 -3.83 13.59 -6.18
C ILE A 129 -3.81 12.57 -5.05
N TRP A 130 -4.71 11.59 -5.10
CA TRP A 130 -4.78 10.52 -4.12
C TRP A 130 -4.80 9.15 -4.80
N ASP A 131 -3.68 8.44 -4.75
CA ASP A 131 -3.54 7.12 -5.36
C ASP A 131 -3.91 5.97 -4.41
N GLU A 132 -4.34 4.85 -4.99
CA GLU A 132 -4.93 3.69 -4.28
C GLU A 132 -6.09 4.08 -3.35
N ALA A 133 -6.93 5.02 -3.78
CA ALA A 133 -8.07 5.54 -3.01
C ALA A 133 -9.05 4.45 -2.51
N PRO A 134 -9.37 3.38 -3.26
CA PRO A 134 -10.26 2.31 -2.79
C PRO A 134 -9.81 1.60 -1.51
N LEU A 135 -8.51 1.61 -1.19
CA LEU A 135 -7.99 1.02 0.05
C LEU A 135 -8.35 1.84 1.31
N THR A 136 -8.71 3.12 1.13
CA THR A 136 -8.99 4.03 2.25
C THR A 136 -10.48 4.04 2.60
N HIS A 137 -10.77 3.99 3.90
CA HIS A 137 -12.13 4.11 4.42
C HIS A 137 -12.78 5.45 4.02
N ARG A 138 -14.05 5.43 3.57
CA ARG A 138 -14.78 6.61 3.06
C ARG A 138 -14.78 7.80 4.03
N ASN A 139 -14.78 7.52 5.33
CA ASN A 139 -14.76 8.56 6.37
C ASN A 139 -13.46 9.36 6.35
N CYS A 140 -12.32 8.79 5.95
CA CYS A 140 -11.09 9.58 5.78
C CYS A 140 -11.28 10.70 4.73
N PHE A 141 -11.99 10.41 3.64
CA PHE A 141 -12.32 11.43 2.63
C PHE A 141 -13.34 12.44 3.16
N LYS A 142 -14.32 12.01 3.97
CA LYS A 142 -15.27 12.92 4.64
C LYS A 142 -14.57 13.84 5.64
N ASP A 143 -13.58 13.35 6.38
CA ASP A 143 -12.78 14.12 7.33
C ASP A 143 -11.98 15.20 6.61
N VAL A 144 -11.31 14.83 5.51
CA VAL A 144 -10.59 15.77 4.64
C VAL A 144 -11.56 16.79 4.04
N ASN A 145 -12.73 16.34 3.56
CA ASN A 145 -13.78 17.23 3.06
C ASN A 145 -14.17 18.29 4.09
N ARG A 146 -14.57 17.87 5.29
CA ARG A 146 -15.03 18.77 6.35
C ARG A 146 -13.94 19.75 6.78
N SER A 147 -12.71 19.24 6.92
CA SER A 147 -11.57 20.06 7.34
C SER A 147 -11.19 21.09 6.27
N LEU A 148 -11.17 20.71 4.99
CA LEU A 148 -10.84 21.66 3.91
C LEU A 148 -11.95 22.66 3.63
N ARG A 149 -13.23 22.29 3.81
CA ARG A 149 -14.34 23.25 3.76
C ARG A 149 -14.17 24.36 4.80
N ASP A 150 -13.79 23.99 6.02
CA ASP A 150 -13.54 24.95 7.11
C ASP A 150 -12.28 25.80 6.84
N ILE A 151 -11.17 25.17 6.45
CA ILE A 151 -9.91 25.88 6.19
C ILE A 151 -10.05 26.91 5.07
N LEU A 152 -10.79 26.56 4.02
CA LEU A 152 -10.93 27.36 2.80
C LEU A 152 -12.10 28.35 2.85
N ARG A 153 -12.88 28.40 3.93
CA ARG A 153 -14.08 29.27 4.04
C ARG A 153 -13.81 30.76 3.83
N PHE A 154 -12.58 31.20 4.06
CA PHE A 154 -12.17 32.61 3.90
C PHE A 154 -11.58 32.91 2.52
N THR A 155 -11.23 31.89 1.73
CA THR A 155 -10.53 32.05 0.45
C THR A 155 -11.34 31.57 -0.75
N THR A 156 -12.26 30.63 -0.53
CA THR A 156 -13.06 30.03 -1.59
C THR A 156 -14.53 30.36 -1.37
N SER A 157 -15.16 31.04 -2.33
CA SER A 157 -16.59 31.30 -2.31
C SER A 157 -17.39 29.99 -2.34
N ASN A 158 -18.39 29.90 -1.47
CA ASN A 158 -19.24 28.74 -1.24
C ASN A 158 -18.46 27.45 -0.96
N SER A 159 -17.32 27.55 -0.25
CA SER A 159 -16.52 26.37 0.12
C SER A 159 -17.35 25.31 0.85
N ALA A 160 -18.34 25.73 1.65
CA ALA A 160 -19.21 24.86 2.43
C ALA A 160 -20.04 23.89 1.58
N ASP A 161 -20.37 24.25 0.34
CA ASP A 161 -21.19 23.45 -0.56
C ASP A 161 -20.36 22.63 -1.55
N LYS A 162 -19.13 23.09 -1.85
CA LYS A 162 -18.24 22.43 -2.80
C LYS A 162 -17.57 21.18 -2.20
N PRO A 163 -17.40 20.09 -2.98
CA PRO A 163 -16.57 18.96 -2.56
C PRO A 163 -15.16 19.43 -2.21
N ILE A 164 -14.62 18.93 -1.10
CA ILE A 164 -13.26 19.19 -0.62
C ILE A 164 -12.93 20.70 -0.53
N GLY A 165 -13.92 21.52 -0.17
CA GLY A 165 -13.77 22.98 -0.08
C GLY A 165 -13.49 23.68 -1.41
N GLY A 166 -13.82 23.04 -2.53
CA GLY A 166 -13.64 23.56 -3.89
C GLY A 166 -12.26 23.32 -4.49
N LYS A 167 -11.43 22.46 -3.88
CA LYS A 167 -10.17 22.04 -4.50
C LYS A 167 -10.43 21.01 -5.59
N THR A 168 -9.69 21.11 -6.69
CA THR A 168 -9.65 20.04 -7.68
C THR A 168 -8.96 18.83 -7.04
N VAL A 169 -9.63 17.69 -7.07
CA VAL A 169 -9.13 16.43 -6.50
C VAL A 169 -9.26 15.33 -7.54
N VAL A 170 -8.18 14.57 -7.68
CA VAL A 170 -8.16 13.37 -8.53
C VAL A 170 -7.81 12.17 -7.68
N LEU A 171 -8.75 11.24 -7.62
CA LEU A 171 -8.58 9.94 -6.98
C LEU A 171 -8.16 8.91 -8.03
N GLY A 172 -7.27 8.00 -7.66
CA GLY A 172 -6.83 6.88 -8.49
C GLY A 172 -7.00 5.56 -7.78
N GLY A 173 -7.37 4.51 -8.50
CA GLY A 173 -7.33 3.17 -7.94
C GLY A 173 -8.07 2.11 -8.74
N ASP A 174 -8.19 0.95 -8.13
CA ASP A 174 -8.85 -0.22 -8.70
C ASP A 174 -9.68 -0.92 -7.61
N PHE A 175 -10.99 -0.90 -7.77
CA PHE A 175 -11.94 -1.58 -6.89
C PHE A 175 -11.88 -3.10 -6.94
N ARG A 176 -11.13 -3.71 -7.87
CA ARG A 176 -10.79 -5.15 -7.81
C ARG A 176 -9.76 -5.48 -6.74
N GLN A 177 -9.02 -4.48 -6.27
CA GLN A 177 -8.03 -4.65 -5.21
C GLN A 177 -8.68 -4.67 -3.83
N ILE A 178 -7.88 -4.87 -2.80
CA ILE A 178 -8.34 -4.95 -1.42
C ILE A 178 -9.03 -3.63 -1.01
N LEU A 179 -10.21 -3.79 -0.42
CA LEU A 179 -11.06 -2.72 0.11
C LEU A 179 -10.63 -2.29 1.51
N PRO A 180 -11.23 -1.23 2.10
CA PRO A 180 -10.84 -0.76 3.42
C PRO A 180 -11.00 -1.85 4.48
N VAL A 181 -9.98 -1.99 5.33
CA VAL A 181 -10.01 -2.95 6.43
C VAL A 181 -10.95 -2.45 7.52
N VAL A 182 -12.07 -3.14 7.71
CA VAL A 182 -13.03 -2.88 8.80
C VAL A 182 -12.85 -3.96 9.86
N ALA A 183 -12.34 -3.59 11.04
CA ALA A 183 -12.09 -4.53 12.12
C ALA A 183 -13.39 -5.23 12.55
N LYS A 184 -13.41 -6.57 12.51
CA LYS A 184 -14.59 -7.41 12.77
C LYS A 184 -15.80 -7.09 11.86
N GLY A 185 -15.56 -6.43 10.74
CA GLY A 185 -16.60 -6.05 9.78
C GLY A 185 -17.08 -7.24 8.97
N ARG A 186 -18.37 -7.27 8.68
CA ARG A 186 -18.96 -8.17 7.66
C ARG A 186 -18.80 -7.58 6.25
N ARG A 187 -19.08 -8.39 5.23
CA ARG A 187 -19.04 -8.00 3.81
C ARG A 187 -19.75 -6.66 3.57
N GLU A 188 -20.96 -6.49 4.10
CA GLU A 188 -21.78 -5.30 3.89
C GLU A 188 -21.10 -4.05 4.45
N GLN A 189 -20.47 -4.18 5.62
CA GLN A 189 -19.76 -3.07 6.27
C GLN A 189 -18.48 -2.70 5.52
N ILE A 190 -17.78 -3.67 4.93
CA ILE A 190 -16.59 -3.42 4.09
C ILE A 190 -16.98 -2.71 2.79
N VAL A 191 -18.05 -3.15 2.14
CA VAL A 191 -18.59 -2.48 0.94
C VAL A 191 -19.02 -1.05 1.28
N GLU A 192 -19.79 -0.88 2.35
CA GLU A 192 -20.28 0.43 2.81
C GLU A 192 -19.15 1.37 3.23
N ALA A 193 -18.01 0.84 3.67
CA ALA A 193 -16.81 1.62 3.99
C ALA A 193 -16.10 2.20 2.75
N SER A 194 -16.46 1.80 1.53
CA SER A 194 -15.76 2.21 0.31
C SER A 194 -16.16 3.59 -0.18
N ILE A 195 -15.24 4.29 -0.88
CA ILE A 195 -15.44 5.68 -1.31
C ILE A 195 -16.63 5.86 -2.26
N ASN A 196 -16.93 4.87 -3.09
CA ASN A 196 -18.07 4.91 -4.00
C ASN A 196 -19.43 4.74 -3.32
N LYS A 197 -19.45 4.33 -2.05
CA LYS A 197 -20.64 4.37 -1.18
C LYS A 197 -20.73 5.66 -0.36
N SER A 198 -19.85 6.64 -0.61
CA SER A 198 -19.89 7.94 0.06
C SER A 198 -20.81 8.91 -0.67
N SER A 199 -21.46 9.81 0.05
CA SER A 199 -22.19 10.93 -0.57
C SER A 199 -21.30 11.85 -1.41
N LEU A 200 -19.98 11.86 -1.17
CA LEU A 200 -19.01 12.55 -2.02
C LEU A 200 -18.97 11.99 -3.45
N TRP A 201 -19.26 10.70 -3.62
CA TRP A 201 -19.24 10.04 -4.93
C TRP A 201 -20.28 10.61 -5.90
N ASN A 202 -21.39 11.15 -5.40
CA ASN A 202 -22.43 11.79 -6.22
C ASN A 202 -21.91 13.01 -7.01
N ASN A 203 -20.81 13.62 -6.57
CA ASN A 203 -20.17 14.73 -7.27
C ASN A 203 -18.95 14.27 -8.10
N CYS A 204 -18.70 12.97 -8.16
CA CYS A 204 -17.51 12.40 -8.76
C CYS A 204 -17.71 12.13 -10.25
N ARG A 205 -16.84 12.69 -11.09
CA ARG A 205 -16.74 12.30 -12.49
C ARG A 205 -15.72 11.17 -12.62
N VAL A 206 -16.18 10.01 -13.07
CA VAL A 206 -15.36 8.80 -13.21
C VAL A 206 -14.82 8.68 -14.64
N PHE A 207 -13.52 8.43 -14.75
CA PHE A 207 -12.84 8.06 -15.99
C PHE A 207 -12.35 6.62 -15.89
N ILE A 208 -12.41 5.89 -17.00
CA ILE A 208 -11.96 4.50 -17.08
C ILE A 208 -10.77 4.45 -18.02
N LEU A 209 -9.65 3.95 -17.53
CA LEU A 209 -8.52 3.61 -18.36
C LEU A 209 -8.63 2.15 -18.80
N THR A 210 -8.57 1.90 -20.10
CA THR A 210 -8.74 0.54 -20.67
C THR A 210 -7.48 -0.01 -21.32
N LYS A 211 -6.59 0.87 -21.79
CA LYS A 211 -5.39 0.48 -22.54
C LYS A 211 -4.25 0.02 -21.63
N ASN A 212 -4.01 -1.30 -21.57
CA ASN A 212 -2.90 -1.85 -20.80
C ASN A 212 -1.54 -1.52 -21.46
N MET A 213 -0.77 -0.63 -20.82
CA MET A 213 0.51 -0.17 -21.34
C MET A 213 1.61 -1.24 -21.30
N ARG A 214 1.47 -2.29 -20.48
CA ARG A 214 2.41 -3.42 -20.45
C ARG A 214 2.28 -4.30 -21.70
N LEU A 215 1.06 -4.43 -22.24
CA LEU A 215 0.78 -5.22 -23.43
C LEU A 215 1.10 -4.48 -24.73
N THR A 216 1.04 -3.15 -24.73
CA THR A 216 1.35 -2.35 -25.92
C THR A 216 2.83 -2.30 -26.25
N GLN A 217 3.73 -2.57 -25.30
CA GLN A 217 5.18 -2.64 -25.55
C GLN A 217 5.58 -3.93 -26.31
N ASN A 218 4.82 -5.02 -26.14
CA ASN A 218 5.05 -6.31 -26.82
C ASN A 218 3.72 -6.88 -27.37
N PRO A 219 3.14 -6.27 -28.41
CA PRO A 219 1.80 -6.62 -28.89
C PRO A 219 1.68 -8.04 -29.48
N GLY A 220 2.80 -8.66 -29.84
CA GLY A 220 2.85 -10.04 -30.36
C GLY A 220 2.90 -11.14 -29.29
N ASP A 221 2.99 -10.79 -28.01
CA ASP A 221 3.07 -11.77 -26.92
C ASP A 221 1.69 -12.22 -26.46
N ILE A 222 1.16 -13.24 -27.14
CA ILE A 222 -0.15 -13.85 -26.84
C ILE A 222 -0.21 -14.35 -25.39
N ALA A 223 0.86 -14.97 -24.89
CA ALA A 223 0.88 -15.54 -23.55
C ALA A 223 0.77 -14.45 -22.46
N THR A 224 1.44 -13.31 -22.63
CA THR A 224 1.31 -12.17 -21.70
C THR A 224 -0.09 -11.56 -21.75
N ARG A 225 -0.72 -11.50 -22.93
CA ARG A 225 -2.11 -11.04 -23.07
C ARG A 225 -3.09 -11.99 -22.39
N GLU A 226 -3.01 -13.29 -22.65
CA GLU A 226 -3.87 -14.31 -22.00
C GLU A 226 -3.71 -14.29 -20.49
N PHE A 227 -2.48 -14.12 -20.00
CA PHE A 227 -2.22 -13.98 -18.58
C PHE A 227 -2.85 -12.71 -17.97
N ALA A 228 -2.74 -11.58 -18.67
CA ALA A 228 -3.38 -10.34 -18.23
C ALA A 228 -4.91 -10.46 -18.22
N GLU A 229 -5.51 -11.10 -19.23
CA GLU A 229 -6.94 -11.39 -19.29
C GLU A 229 -7.37 -12.32 -18.15
N TRP A 230 -6.60 -13.38 -17.86
CA TRP A 230 -6.83 -14.28 -16.72
C TRP A 230 -6.82 -13.54 -15.38
N ILE A 231 -5.85 -12.66 -15.15
CA ILE A 231 -5.79 -11.80 -13.94
C ILE A 231 -7.05 -10.94 -13.83
N LEU A 232 -7.52 -10.34 -14.93
CA LEU A 232 -8.73 -9.52 -14.91
C LEU A 232 -9.97 -10.35 -14.57
N LYS A 233 -10.14 -11.52 -15.19
CA LYS A 233 -11.26 -12.42 -14.89
C LYS A 233 -11.28 -12.88 -13.41
N ILE A 234 -10.11 -13.03 -12.77
CA ILE A 234 -10.03 -13.23 -11.32
C ILE A 234 -10.60 -12.03 -10.57
N GLY A 235 -10.12 -10.82 -10.87
CA GLY A 235 -10.55 -9.60 -10.17
C GLY A 235 -12.02 -9.25 -10.41
N ASP A 236 -12.54 -9.57 -11.59
CA ASP A 236 -13.95 -9.42 -11.93
C ASP A 236 -14.79 -10.56 -11.34
N GLY A 237 -14.20 -11.67 -10.90
CA GLY A 237 -14.90 -12.83 -10.34
C GLY A 237 -15.72 -13.57 -11.39
N GLU A 238 -15.21 -13.66 -12.62
CA GLU A 238 -15.83 -14.37 -13.75
C GLU A 238 -15.42 -15.86 -13.80
N LEU A 239 -14.29 -16.21 -13.18
CA LEU A 239 -13.79 -17.60 -13.12
C LEU A 239 -14.40 -18.42 -11.97
N ASN A 240 -15.26 -17.81 -11.15
CA ASN A 240 -15.81 -18.45 -9.97
C ASN A 240 -16.85 -19.49 -10.39
N ASN A 241 -16.71 -20.73 -9.91
CA ASN A 241 -17.68 -21.78 -10.20
C ASN A 241 -19.04 -21.48 -9.54
N SER A 242 -20.11 -21.61 -10.31
CA SER A 242 -21.50 -21.31 -9.92
C SER A 242 -22.02 -22.19 -8.77
N GLU A 243 -21.44 -23.38 -8.59
CA GLU A 243 -21.95 -24.42 -7.69
C GLU A 243 -21.27 -24.42 -6.31
N ASN A 244 -20.01 -23.97 -6.20
CA ASN A 244 -19.19 -24.09 -4.99
C ASN A 244 -18.56 -22.75 -4.59
N GLU A 245 -19.36 -21.84 -4.03
CA GLU A 245 -18.90 -20.68 -3.23
C GLU A 245 -17.52 -20.12 -3.60
N ALA A 246 -17.44 -19.44 -4.74
CA ALA A 246 -16.31 -18.60 -5.11
C ALA A 246 -14.94 -19.31 -5.30
N PHE A 247 -14.88 -20.62 -5.48
CA PHE A 247 -13.61 -21.30 -5.83
C PHE A 247 -13.25 -21.15 -7.32
N ILE A 248 -11.94 -21.11 -7.60
CA ILE A 248 -11.36 -21.11 -8.94
C ILE A 248 -10.26 -22.16 -9.04
N GLU A 249 -10.04 -22.69 -10.24
CA GLU A 249 -8.91 -23.55 -10.56
C GLU A 249 -7.67 -22.70 -10.94
N ILE A 250 -6.53 -23.01 -10.33
CA ILE A 250 -5.24 -22.41 -10.67
C ILE A 250 -4.59 -23.23 -11.79
N PRO A 251 -4.15 -22.60 -12.90
CA PRO A 251 -3.49 -23.30 -13.99
C PRO A 251 -2.30 -24.15 -13.53
N HIS A 252 -2.22 -25.39 -14.02
CA HIS A 252 -1.22 -26.36 -13.58
C HIS A 252 0.24 -25.92 -13.76
N ASP A 253 0.54 -25.07 -14.75
CA ASP A 253 1.88 -24.53 -14.99
C ASP A 253 2.32 -23.49 -13.92
N LEU A 254 1.36 -22.92 -13.18
CA LEU A 254 1.62 -22.00 -12.08
C LEU A 254 1.76 -22.72 -10.74
N LEU A 255 1.27 -23.96 -10.63
CA LEU A 255 1.26 -24.73 -9.39
C LEU A 255 2.63 -25.31 -9.07
N ILE A 256 3.02 -25.20 -7.80
CA ILE A 256 4.12 -25.95 -7.21
C ILE A 256 3.53 -27.26 -6.67
N GLN A 257 4.08 -28.39 -7.11
CA GLN A 257 3.69 -29.70 -6.58
C GLN A 257 4.16 -29.80 -5.13
N PRO A 258 3.26 -30.09 -4.16
CA PRO A 258 3.64 -30.17 -2.75
C PRO A 258 4.60 -31.35 -2.54
N GLY A 259 5.79 -31.05 -2.03
CA GLY A 259 6.76 -32.03 -1.57
C GLY A 259 6.58 -32.34 -0.08
N GLY A 260 7.61 -32.90 0.55
CA GLY A 260 7.58 -33.24 1.97
C GLY A 260 7.67 -32.06 2.93
N HIS A 261 7.98 -30.85 2.45
CA HIS A 261 8.13 -29.65 3.28
C HIS A 261 7.65 -28.39 2.54
N PRO A 262 6.39 -27.94 2.74
CA PRO A 262 5.80 -26.85 1.97
C PRO A 262 6.61 -25.55 1.95
N PHE A 263 7.22 -25.18 3.09
CA PHE A 263 8.08 -23.99 3.15
C PHE A 263 9.35 -24.14 2.30
N ASN A 264 9.92 -25.35 2.21
CA ASN A 264 11.09 -25.57 1.36
C ASN A 264 10.71 -25.43 -0.12
N ASP A 265 9.54 -25.95 -0.50
CA ASP A 265 9.07 -25.94 -1.88
C ASP A 265 8.80 -24.52 -2.38
N ILE A 266 8.09 -23.71 -1.58
CA ILE A 266 7.84 -22.30 -1.94
C ILE A 266 9.12 -21.46 -1.94
N VAL A 267 10.04 -21.72 -1.00
CA VAL A 267 11.32 -21.01 -0.95
C VAL A 267 12.16 -21.35 -2.18
N ASN A 268 12.28 -22.62 -2.56
CA ASN A 268 13.05 -23.02 -3.73
C ASN A 268 12.45 -22.49 -5.04
N ALA A 269 11.11 -22.47 -5.15
CA ALA A 269 10.42 -21.93 -6.31
C ALA A 269 10.57 -20.40 -6.44
N THR A 270 10.62 -19.67 -5.32
CA THR A 270 10.66 -18.20 -5.31
C THR A 270 12.07 -17.65 -5.29
N TYR A 271 12.95 -18.29 -4.52
CA TYR A 271 14.34 -17.92 -4.25
C TYR A 271 15.29 -19.06 -4.68
N PRO A 272 15.45 -19.31 -5.99
CA PRO A 272 16.39 -20.32 -6.47
C PRO A 272 17.83 -19.96 -6.10
N ASN A 273 18.61 -20.94 -5.65
CA ASN A 273 20.00 -20.80 -5.18
C ASN A 273 20.15 -19.87 -3.95
N PHE A 274 19.16 -19.88 -3.05
CA PHE A 274 19.09 -18.99 -1.89
C PHE A 274 20.38 -18.90 -1.08
N HIS A 275 20.99 -20.05 -0.72
CA HIS A 275 22.24 -20.11 0.06
C HIS A 275 23.43 -19.33 -0.54
N THR A 276 23.42 -19.09 -1.85
CA THR A 276 24.50 -18.35 -2.54
C THR A 276 24.16 -16.90 -2.85
N LYS A 277 22.87 -16.55 -2.88
CA LYS A 277 22.37 -15.25 -3.34
C LYS A 277 21.63 -14.46 -2.27
N PHE A 278 21.57 -14.96 -1.04
CA PHE A 278 20.82 -14.33 0.05
C PHE A 278 21.29 -12.91 0.40
N ASN A 279 22.48 -12.49 -0.05
CA ASN A 279 23.04 -11.14 0.16
C ASN A 279 23.05 -10.27 -1.11
N ASP A 280 22.55 -10.76 -2.24
CA ASP A 280 22.46 -9.99 -3.49
C ASP A 280 21.23 -9.07 -3.48
N SER A 281 21.48 -7.77 -3.39
CA SER A 281 20.45 -6.73 -3.36
C SER A 281 19.45 -6.83 -4.52
N LYS A 282 19.91 -7.05 -5.76
CA LYS A 282 19.02 -7.10 -6.93
C LYS A 282 18.20 -8.38 -6.93
N TYR A 283 18.83 -9.48 -6.52
CA TYR A 283 18.15 -10.77 -6.38
C TYR A 283 16.98 -10.69 -5.39
N LEU A 284 17.18 -10.02 -4.24
CA LEU A 284 16.18 -9.88 -3.19
C LEU A 284 15.10 -8.83 -3.53
N GLU A 285 15.48 -7.70 -4.13
CA GLU A 285 14.57 -6.62 -4.54
C GLU A 285 13.42 -7.15 -5.41
N GLU A 286 13.75 -8.01 -6.37
CA GLU A 286 12.83 -8.45 -7.41
C GLU A 286 11.84 -9.54 -6.97
N ARG A 287 11.97 -10.05 -5.74
CA ARG A 287 11.31 -11.29 -5.29
C ARG A 287 10.66 -11.13 -3.92
N ALA A 288 9.52 -11.80 -3.73
CA ALA A 288 8.89 -11.95 -2.42
C ALA A 288 7.98 -13.18 -2.38
N ILE A 289 7.84 -13.79 -1.20
CA ILE A 289 6.77 -14.73 -0.92
C ILE A 289 5.57 -13.94 -0.38
N LEU A 290 4.38 -14.22 -0.88
CA LEU A 290 3.13 -13.61 -0.44
C LEU A 290 2.27 -14.65 0.26
N ALA A 291 1.74 -14.28 1.42
CA ALA A 291 0.82 -15.11 2.20
C ALA A 291 -0.37 -14.29 2.74
N PRO A 292 -1.50 -14.92 3.07
CA PRO A 292 -2.71 -14.20 3.45
C PRO A 292 -2.64 -13.57 4.85
N THR A 293 -1.91 -14.17 5.80
CA THR A 293 -1.89 -13.77 7.22
C THR A 293 -0.48 -13.41 7.70
N ASN A 294 -0.38 -12.59 8.76
CA ASN A 294 0.93 -12.23 9.33
C ASN A 294 1.62 -13.40 10.03
N GLU A 295 0.85 -14.33 10.60
CA GLU A 295 1.37 -15.52 11.30
C GLU A 295 2.20 -16.39 10.35
N VAL A 296 1.62 -16.74 9.20
CA VAL A 296 2.30 -17.54 8.16
C VAL A 296 3.52 -16.81 7.59
N VAL A 297 3.44 -15.48 7.46
CA VAL A 297 4.57 -14.65 7.04
C VAL A 297 5.69 -14.69 8.08
N GLU A 298 5.37 -14.64 9.37
CA GLU A 298 6.36 -14.79 10.45
C GLU A 298 7.01 -16.18 10.37
N ASP A 299 6.23 -17.25 10.23
CA ASP A 299 6.72 -18.63 10.17
C ASP A 299 7.66 -18.86 8.97
N ILE A 300 7.30 -18.37 7.78
CA ILE A 300 8.15 -18.49 6.58
C ILE A 300 9.44 -17.68 6.75
N ASN A 301 9.34 -16.45 7.29
CA ASN A 301 10.54 -15.64 7.51
C ASN A 301 11.47 -16.29 8.55
N ASP A 302 10.92 -16.82 9.65
CA ASP A 302 11.67 -17.55 10.68
C ASP A 302 12.36 -18.79 10.09
N TYR A 303 11.64 -19.58 9.27
CA TYR A 303 12.22 -20.69 8.53
C TYR A 303 13.40 -20.25 7.63
N MET A 304 13.24 -19.16 6.88
CA MET A 304 14.30 -18.67 5.98
C MET A 304 15.52 -18.11 6.71
N ILE A 305 15.36 -17.54 7.89
CA ILE A 305 16.48 -17.07 8.73
C ILE A 305 17.30 -18.26 9.21
N ASP A 306 16.63 -19.35 9.58
CA ASP A 306 17.28 -20.56 10.09
C ASP A 306 18.05 -21.33 9.00
N LEU A 307 17.73 -21.12 7.71
CA LEU A 307 18.47 -21.68 6.57
C LEU A 307 19.85 -21.05 6.32
N ILE A 308 20.14 -19.89 6.93
CA ILE A 308 21.34 -19.11 6.64
C ILE A 308 22.34 -19.24 7.78
N ASP A 309 23.51 -19.78 7.46
CA ASP A 309 24.65 -19.84 8.37
C ASP A 309 25.41 -18.50 8.37
N ALA A 310 24.90 -17.56 9.16
CA ALA A 310 25.51 -16.26 9.38
C ALA A 310 25.27 -15.82 10.83
N ASP A 311 26.18 -14.99 11.36
CA ASP A 311 26.12 -14.49 12.72
C ASP A 311 24.79 -13.79 13.01
N GLU A 312 24.11 -14.25 14.05
CA GLU A 312 22.83 -13.72 14.50
C GLU A 312 23.01 -12.81 15.71
N GLU A 313 22.47 -11.59 15.62
CA GLU A 313 22.31 -10.69 16.75
C GLU A 313 20.85 -10.67 17.20
N THR A 314 20.63 -10.86 18.50
CA THR A 314 19.30 -10.78 19.10
C THR A 314 19.14 -9.45 19.84
N TYR A 315 18.15 -8.67 19.41
CA TYR A 315 17.77 -7.42 20.04
C TYR A 315 16.48 -7.59 20.86
N LEU A 316 16.58 -7.44 22.18
CA LEU A 316 15.43 -7.40 23.08
C LEU A 316 14.84 -5.98 23.16
N SER A 317 13.51 -5.89 23.20
CA SER A 317 12.81 -4.62 23.38
C SER A 317 12.84 -4.16 24.84
N ALA A 318 12.62 -2.86 25.05
CA ALA A 318 12.34 -2.32 26.37
C ALA A 318 10.86 -1.92 26.45
N ASP A 319 10.08 -2.72 27.18
CA ASP A 319 8.64 -2.59 27.29
C ASP A 319 8.26 -1.86 28.59
N SER A 320 7.27 -0.99 28.50
CA SER A 320 6.75 -0.25 29.65
C SER A 320 5.25 0.01 29.50
N ILE A 321 4.55 0.13 30.63
CA ILE A 321 3.12 0.42 30.65
C ILE A 321 2.91 1.91 30.93
N CYS A 322 1.98 2.55 30.21
CA CYS A 322 1.68 3.96 30.42
C CYS A 322 0.95 4.17 31.75
N LYS A 323 1.58 4.93 32.66
CA LYS A 323 1.05 5.11 34.03
C LYS A 323 -0.25 5.91 34.12
N ALA A 324 -0.59 6.68 33.09
CA ALA A 324 -1.78 7.52 33.05
C ALA A 324 -3.07 6.74 32.72
N SER A 325 -2.99 5.46 32.34
CA SER A 325 -4.15 4.67 31.92
C SER A 325 -5.03 4.18 33.08
N ILE A 326 -4.50 4.10 34.30
CA ILE A 326 -5.16 3.46 35.45
C ILE A 326 -4.78 4.22 36.75
N ASN A 327 -5.78 4.72 37.49
CA ASN A 327 -5.64 5.42 38.78
C ASN A 327 -5.29 4.47 39.96
N ILE A 328 -4.36 3.52 39.78
CA ILE A 328 -4.02 2.55 40.83
C ILE A 328 -2.51 2.57 41.04
N LEU A 329 -2.11 2.78 42.29
CA LEU A 329 -0.75 3.05 42.75
C LEU A 329 0.24 1.86 42.63
N ASP A 330 -0.20 0.69 42.17
CA ASP A 330 0.60 -0.56 42.10
C ASP A 330 0.60 -1.21 40.69
N GLN A 331 1.13 -0.50 39.70
CA GLN A 331 1.17 -0.98 38.30
C GLN A 331 2.19 -2.10 38.05
N ASP A 332 3.32 -2.09 38.76
CA ASP A 332 4.41 -3.06 38.55
C ASP A 332 4.12 -4.42 39.24
N VAL A 333 3.16 -4.47 40.16
CA VAL A 333 2.74 -5.71 40.86
C VAL A 333 1.67 -6.47 40.06
N MET A 334 0.84 -5.77 39.28
CA MET A 334 -0.32 -6.39 38.62
C MET A 334 0.03 -7.07 37.28
N TYR A 335 1.10 -6.64 36.61
CA TYR A 335 1.52 -7.18 35.32
C TYR A 335 3.02 -7.52 35.33
N PRO A 336 3.39 -8.81 35.45
CA PRO A 336 4.79 -9.21 35.40
C PRO A 336 5.38 -8.91 34.01
N THR A 337 6.70 -8.66 33.93
CA THR A 337 7.37 -8.14 32.72
C THR A 337 7.28 -9.11 31.53
N GLU A 338 7.13 -10.39 31.83
CA GLU A 338 6.92 -11.49 30.88
C GLU A 338 5.64 -11.32 30.07
N LEU A 339 4.57 -10.78 30.67
CA LEU A 339 3.31 -10.56 29.98
C LEU A 339 3.49 -9.54 28.83
N PRO A 340 3.89 -8.26 29.05
CA PRO A 340 4.18 -7.32 27.97
C PRO A 340 5.12 -7.89 26.90
N ASN A 341 6.20 -8.57 27.30
CA ASN A 341 7.19 -9.13 26.38
C ASN A 341 6.58 -10.22 25.46
N SER A 342 5.61 -10.99 25.94
CA SER A 342 4.91 -12.00 25.14
C SER A 342 3.88 -11.43 24.16
N LEU A 343 3.44 -10.18 24.34
CA LEU A 343 2.39 -9.61 23.50
C LEU A 343 2.91 -9.23 22.12
N LYS A 344 2.22 -9.72 21.08
CA LYS A 344 2.41 -9.36 19.67
C LYS A 344 1.33 -8.35 19.24
N PHE A 345 1.73 -7.32 18.51
CA PHE A 345 0.82 -6.28 18.00
C PHE A 345 1.10 -5.99 16.53
N LEU A 346 0.06 -5.72 15.76
CA LEU A 346 0.19 -5.35 14.36
C LEU A 346 0.98 -4.04 14.21
N GLY A 347 1.97 -4.04 13.31
CA GLY A 347 2.81 -2.87 13.03
C GLY A 347 3.87 -2.58 14.09
N ILE A 348 3.92 -3.36 15.18
CA ILE A 348 4.94 -3.23 16.22
C ILE A 348 5.84 -4.47 16.19
N PRO A 349 7.16 -4.30 16.15
CA PRO A 349 8.09 -5.42 16.24
C PRO A 349 7.86 -6.27 17.50
N ASN A 350 8.19 -7.56 17.38
CA ASN A 350 8.20 -8.49 18.50
C ASN A 350 9.26 -8.09 19.55
N HIS A 351 9.07 -8.55 20.79
CA HIS A 351 10.01 -8.29 21.87
C HIS A 351 11.42 -8.78 21.52
N LYS A 352 11.51 -10.03 21.04
CA LYS A 352 12.73 -10.63 20.50
C LYS A 352 12.79 -10.37 19.00
N LEU A 353 13.80 -9.64 18.56
CA LEU A 353 14.11 -9.41 17.15
C LEU A 353 15.48 -10.03 16.85
N ARG A 354 15.48 -11.14 16.10
CA ARG A 354 16.70 -11.74 15.55
C ARG A 354 17.09 -10.95 14.30
N LEU A 355 18.37 -10.68 14.05
CA LEU A 355 18.84 -10.03 12.82
C LEU A 355 20.17 -10.65 12.39
N LYS A 356 20.39 -10.74 11.07
CA LYS A 356 21.66 -11.18 10.46
C LYS A 356 22.06 -10.17 9.38
N VAL A 357 23.36 -9.96 9.22
CA VAL A 357 23.89 -9.08 8.16
C VAL A 357 23.62 -9.71 6.79
N GLY A 358 23.28 -8.87 5.81
CA GLY A 358 22.98 -9.28 4.44
C GLY A 358 21.54 -9.73 4.21
N LEU A 359 20.65 -9.70 5.22
CA LEU A 359 19.26 -10.12 5.06
C LEU A 359 18.30 -8.94 4.80
N PRO A 360 17.21 -9.16 4.05
CA PRO A 360 16.21 -8.14 3.81
C PRO A 360 15.30 -7.96 5.02
N ILE A 361 15.09 -6.70 5.40
CA ILE A 361 14.13 -6.25 6.41
C ILE A 361 13.14 -5.27 5.79
N MET A 362 11.98 -5.10 6.40
CA MET A 362 10.96 -4.13 6.04
C MET A 362 10.74 -3.18 7.20
N LEU A 363 10.65 -1.89 6.90
CA LEU A 363 10.31 -0.86 7.89
C LEU A 363 8.82 -0.91 8.21
N LEU A 364 8.45 -0.94 9.50
CA LEU A 364 7.06 -1.06 9.96
C LEU A 364 6.38 0.30 10.21
N HIS A 365 7.16 1.38 10.30
CA HIS A 365 6.68 2.72 10.61
C HIS A 365 7.32 3.78 9.71
N ASN A 366 6.62 4.89 9.49
CA ASN A 366 7.18 6.04 8.79
C ASN A 366 8.22 6.74 9.68
N LEU A 367 9.47 6.80 9.24
CA LEU A 367 10.54 7.54 9.92
C LEU A 367 10.85 8.84 9.21
N ASN A 368 11.15 8.77 7.91
CA ASN A 368 11.47 9.92 7.07
C ASN A 368 11.08 9.62 5.61
N GLN A 369 9.85 10.00 5.25
CA GLN A 369 9.30 9.72 3.92
C GLN A 369 10.09 10.38 2.79
N SER A 370 10.63 11.58 3.01
CA SER A 370 11.46 12.29 2.01
C SER A 370 12.81 11.62 1.74
N ALA A 371 13.27 10.74 2.65
CA ALA A 371 14.47 9.93 2.47
C ALA A 371 14.13 8.47 2.14
N GLY A 372 12.92 8.19 1.66
CA GLY A 372 12.47 6.83 1.34
C GLY A 372 12.17 5.92 2.53
N LEU A 373 12.23 6.41 3.77
CA LEU A 373 12.01 5.62 4.99
C LEU A 373 10.54 5.65 5.43
N CYS A 374 9.72 4.85 4.76
CA CYS A 374 8.28 4.72 5.02
C CYS A 374 7.89 3.29 5.41
N ASN A 375 6.70 3.13 5.98
CA ASN A 375 6.14 1.81 6.28
C ASN A 375 6.02 0.99 4.98
N GLY A 376 6.73 -0.13 4.94
CA GLY A 376 6.81 -1.03 3.80
C GLY A 376 8.09 -0.93 2.98
N THR A 377 8.95 0.07 3.22
CA THR A 377 10.26 0.14 2.55
C THR A 377 11.10 -1.08 2.89
N ARG A 378 11.60 -1.78 1.85
CA ARG A 378 12.52 -2.91 1.99
C ARG A 378 13.96 -2.40 2.05
N LEU A 379 14.73 -2.96 2.96
CA LEU A 379 16.11 -2.59 3.26
C LEU A 379 16.96 -3.84 3.36
N LEU A 380 18.22 -3.77 2.96
CA LEU A 380 19.22 -4.82 3.18
C LEU A 380 20.10 -4.44 4.37
N VAL A 381 20.20 -5.30 5.38
CA VAL A 381 21.04 -5.04 6.54
C VAL A 381 22.52 -5.06 6.12
N THR A 382 23.23 -3.96 6.33
CA THR A 382 24.67 -3.88 6.03
C THR A 382 25.52 -3.97 7.29
N GLN A 383 25.03 -3.47 8.42
CA GLN A 383 25.72 -3.55 9.70
C GLN A 383 24.76 -3.59 10.88
N LEU A 384 25.07 -4.44 11.86
CA LEU A 384 24.37 -4.55 13.13
C LEU A 384 25.20 -3.84 14.21
N SER A 385 24.59 -2.91 14.93
CA SER A 385 25.21 -2.18 16.04
C SER A 385 24.25 -2.08 17.21
N LYS A 386 24.77 -1.76 18.40
CA LYS A 386 23.99 -1.79 19.65
C LYS A 386 22.77 -0.86 19.63
N TRP A 387 22.91 0.33 19.05
CA TRP A 387 21.91 1.40 19.16
C TRP A 387 21.23 1.78 17.83
N VAL A 388 21.85 1.42 16.72
CA VAL A 388 21.46 1.80 15.36
C VAL A 388 21.71 0.61 14.44
N LEU A 389 20.84 0.40 13.45
CA LEU A 389 21.09 -0.52 12.34
C LEU A 389 21.55 0.30 11.13
N GLU A 390 22.60 -0.15 10.44
CA GLU A 390 22.90 0.34 9.09
C GLU A 390 22.21 -0.58 8.09
N ALA A 391 21.49 0.02 7.15
CA ALA A 391 20.86 -0.71 6.07
C ALA A 391 20.93 0.08 4.76
N GLN A 392 20.74 -0.61 3.64
CA GLN A 392 20.65 -0.02 2.31
C GLN A 392 19.23 -0.17 1.78
N ILE A 393 18.66 0.88 1.19
CA ILE A 393 17.32 0.80 0.57
C ILE A 393 17.40 -0.06 -0.69
N ILE A 394 16.49 -1.05 -0.81
CA ILE A 394 16.41 -1.96 -1.95
C ILE A 394 15.07 -1.91 -2.68
N SER A 395 14.22 -0.93 -2.37
CA SER A 395 12.94 -0.74 -3.06
C SER A 395 12.56 0.75 -3.17
N GLY A 396 11.98 1.16 -4.30
CA GLY A 396 11.43 2.50 -4.51
C GLY A 396 12.37 3.46 -5.23
N SER A 397 12.16 4.78 -5.06
CA SER A 397 12.95 5.83 -5.72
C SER A 397 14.34 6.05 -5.12
N HIS A 398 14.57 5.55 -3.91
CA HIS A 398 15.80 5.74 -3.13
C HIS A 398 16.69 4.47 -3.09
N VAL A 399 16.53 3.57 -4.07
CA VAL A 399 17.31 2.33 -4.13
C VAL A 399 18.81 2.66 -4.15
N GLY A 400 19.55 2.01 -3.27
CA GLY A 400 20.99 2.19 -3.12
C GLY A 400 21.41 3.09 -1.96
N ASP A 401 20.51 3.94 -1.45
CA ASP A 401 20.83 4.87 -0.35
C ASP A 401 21.11 4.11 0.96
N LYS A 402 22.18 4.50 1.64
CA LYS A 402 22.51 4.02 2.99
C LYS A 402 21.75 4.81 4.05
N VAL A 403 21.18 4.10 5.02
CA VAL A 403 20.32 4.66 6.06
C VAL A 403 20.63 4.08 7.42
N PHE A 404 20.33 4.87 8.45
CA PHE A 404 20.52 4.50 9.85
C PHE A 404 19.17 4.43 10.56
N ILE A 405 18.86 3.28 11.14
CA ILE A 405 17.58 3.01 11.79
C ILE A 405 17.77 2.95 13.30
N PRO A 406 17.26 3.93 14.07
CA PRO A 406 17.31 3.90 15.52
C PRO A 406 16.15 3.08 16.11
N ARG A 407 16.28 2.70 17.38
CA ARG A 407 15.14 2.21 18.17
C ARG A 407 14.16 3.34 18.47
N ILE A 408 12.88 3.12 18.23
CA ILE A 408 11.81 4.07 18.55
C ILE A 408 10.82 3.46 19.54
N VAL A 409 10.08 4.33 20.23
CA VAL A 409 9.00 3.90 21.13
C VAL A 409 7.71 3.79 20.31
N LEU A 410 7.08 2.64 20.38
CA LEU A 410 5.86 2.28 19.66
C LEU A 410 4.77 1.91 20.66
N SER A 411 3.53 2.29 20.34
CA SER A 411 2.35 1.95 21.12
C SER A 411 1.27 1.45 20.19
N PRO A 412 0.54 0.38 20.58
CA PRO A 412 -0.53 -0.16 19.75
C PRO A 412 -1.67 0.85 19.67
N SER A 413 -2.16 1.09 18.46
CA SER A 413 -3.27 2.03 18.21
C SER A 413 -4.59 1.55 18.82
N GLU A 414 -4.79 0.23 18.82
CA GLU A 414 -5.90 -0.44 19.48
C GLU A 414 -5.35 -1.60 20.31
N SER A 415 -5.78 -1.70 21.56
CA SER A 415 -5.39 -2.77 22.46
C SER A 415 -6.64 -3.27 23.16
N LYS A 416 -6.81 -4.60 23.21
CA LYS A 416 -7.83 -5.25 24.05
C LYS A 416 -7.46 -5.19 25.54
N TRP A 417 -6.22 -4.78 25.84
CA TRP A 417 -5.68 -4.74 27.18
C TRP A 417 -6.11 -3.45 27.88
N PRO A 418 -6.32 -3.48 29.21
CA PRO A 418 -6.72 -2.31 30.00
C PRO A 418 -5.60 -1.28 30.15
N PHE A 419 -4.47 -1.45 29.46
CA PHE A 419 -3.30 -0.60 29.55
C PHE A 419 -2.74 -0.28 28.16
N VAL A 420 -1.98 0.82 28.09
CA VAL A 420 -1.27 1.21 26.88
C VAL A 420 0.19 0.76 26.99
N LEU A 421 0.57 -0.20 26.16
CA LEU A 421 1.97 -0.64 26.04
C LEU A 421 2.81 0.42 25.31
N LYS A 422 4.02 0.63 25.79
CA LYS A 422 5.10 1.35 25.10
C LYS A 422 6.27 0.40 24.92
N ARG A 423 6.49 -0.06 23.69
CA ARG A 423 7.60 -0.93 23.31
C ARG A 423 8.68 -0.12 22.60
N ARG A 424 9.90 -0.11 23.14
CA ARG A 424 11.06 0.49 22.48
C ARG A 424 11.85 -0.58 21.74
N GLN A 425 11.84 -0.54 20.41
CA GLN A 425 12.51 -1.51 19.54
C GLN A 425 12.87 -0.87 18.18
N PHE A 426 13.75 -1.52 17.40
CA PHE A 426 13.93 -1.18 15.99
C PHE A 426 12.64 -1.44 15.22
N PRO A 427 12.08 -0.46 14.48
CA PRO A 427 10.77 -0.57 13.84
C PRO A 427 10.83 -1.39 12.53
N VAL A 428 11.37 -2.61 12.59
CA VAL A 428 11.65 -3.46 11.43
C VAL A 428 11.20 -4.90 11.67
N SER A 429 10.92 -5.61 10.59
CA SER A 429 10.75 -7.08 10.55
C SER A 429 11.54 -7.66 9.38
N PHE A 430 11.82 -8.95 9.36
CA PHE A 430 12.34 -9.59 8.15
C PHE A 430 11.34 -9.55 7.00
N CYS A 431 11.86 -9.65 5.77
CA CYS A 431 11.10 -9.39 4.56
C CYS A 431 11.51 -10.30 3.38
N PHE A 432 11.54 -11.62 3.61
CA PHE A 432 11.49 -12.58 2.50
C PHE A 432 10.06 -12.89 2.09
N ALA A 433 9.18 -13.00 3.10
CA ALA A 433 7.74 -13.07 2.95
C ALA A 433 7.07 -11.79 3.45
N MET A 434 5.93 -11.44 2.85
CA MET A 434 5.05 -10.36 3.31
C MET A 434 3.60 -10.72 3.06
N THR A 435 2.66 -10.04 3.73
CA THR A 435 1.24 -10.29 3.47
C THR A 435 0.83 -9.76 2.10
N ILE A 436 -0.16 -10.40 1.49
CA ILE A 436 -0.75 -9.94 0.22
C ILE A 436 -1.17 -8.47 0.33
N ASN A 437 -1.77 -8.05 1.46
CA ASN A 437 -2.19 -6.68 1.70
C ASN A 437 -1.02 -5.68 1.68
N LYS A 438 0.17 -6.07 2.19
CA LYS A 438 1.38 -5.22 2.15
C LYS A 438 2.00 -5.15 0.76
N SER A 439 1.77 -6.15 -0.09
CA SER A 439 2.26 -6.16 -1.47
C SER A 439 1.50 -5.22 -2.41
N GLN A 440 0.31 -4.75 -2.02
CA GLN A 440 -0.52 -3.89 -2.85
C GLN A 440 0.21 -2.59 -3.22
N GLY A 441 0.18 -2.26 -4.51
CA GLY A 441 0.93 -1.13 -5.08
C GLY A 441 2.37 -1.46 -5.50
N GLN A 442 2.92 -2.62 -5.13
CA GLN A 442 4.25 -3.05 -5.58
C GLN A 442 4.19 -3.84 -6.88
N SER A 443 5.31 -3.86 -7.63
CA SER A 443 5.54 -4.75 -8.77
C SER A 443 6.80 -5.55 -8.53
N LEU A 444 6.74 -6.87 -8.72
CA LEU A 444 7.83 -7.82 -8.48
C LEU A 444 8.07 -8.64 -9.75
N LYS A 445 9.30 -9.14 -9.94
CA LYS A 445 9.59 -10.05 -11.06
C LYS A 445 9.24 -11.48 -10.74
N CYS A 446 9.46 -11.92 -9.49
CA CYS A 446 9.05 -13.25 -9.05
C CYS A 446 8.23 -13.18 -7.76
N VAL A 447 7.12 -13.91 -7.72
CA VAL A 447 6.23 -14.03 -6.57
C VAL A 447 5.94 -15.49 -6.34
N GLY A 448 6.23 -15.95 -5.13
CA GLY A 448 5.68 -17.19 -4.60
C GLY A 448 4.44 -16.89 -3.79
N LEU A 449 3.28 -17.37 -4.23
CA LEU A 449 2.04 -17.27 -3.47
C LEU A 449 1.88 -18.54 -2.63
N TYR A 450 2.03 -18.41 -1.31
CA TYR A 450 1.82 -19.49 -0.35
C TYR A 450 0.43 -19.38 0.27
N LEU A 451 -0.40 -20.39 0.02
CA LEU A 451 -1.74 -20.51 0.57
C LEU A 451 -1.77 -21.75 1.46
N ASP A 452 -1.42 -21.56 2.74
CA ASP A 452 -1.75 -22.54 3.80
C ASP A 452 -3.27 -22.61 4.00
N LYS A 453 -3.94 -21.47 3.83
CA LYS A 453 -5.39 -21.33 3.87
C LYS A 453 -5.84 -20.49 2.67
N PRO A 454 -7.07 -20.68 2.19
CA PRO A 454 -7.63 -19.82 1.15
C PRO A 454 -7.65 -18.35 1.58
N VAL A 455 -7.61 -17.45 0.59
CA VAL A 455 -7.80 -16.02 0.85
C VAL A 455 -9.17 -15.75 1.48
N PHE A 456 -9.26 -14.71 2.30
CA PHE A 456 -10.43 -14.44 3.14
C PHE A 456 -11.08 -13.07 2.90
N SER A 457 -10.51 -12.27 2.00
CA SER A 457 -11.00 -10.91 1.73
C SER A 457 -11.13 -10.61 0.24
N HIS A 458 -11.98 -9.63 -0.07
CA HIS A 458 -12.21 -9.11 -1.41
C HIS A 458 -10.89 -8.78 -2.11
N GLY A 459 -10.72 -9.27 -3.34
CA GLY A 459 -9.63 -8.85 -4.21
C GLY A 459 -8.24 -9.30 -3.74
N GLN A 460 -8.14 -10.09 -2.67
CA GLN A 460 -6.86 -10.51 -2.12
C GLN A 460 -6.11 -11.41 -3.10
N LEU A 461 -6.78 -12.41 -3.70
CA LEU A 461 -6.16 -13.24 -4.74
C LEU A 461 -5.77 -12.41 -5.97
N TYR A 462 -6.65 -11.51 -6.43
CA TYR A 462 -6.37 -10.58 -7.52
C TYR A 462 -5.10 -9.73 -7.25
N VAL A 463 -4.98 -9.17 -6.04
CA VAL A 463 -3.79 -8.40 -5.65
C VAL A 463 -2.55 -9.28 -5.73
N ALA A 464 -2.58 -10.49 -5.17
CA ALA A 464 -1.44 -11.41 -5.15
C ALA A 464 -0.92 -11.74 -6.56
N VAL A 465 -1.81 -12.19 -7.46
CA VAL A 465 -1.43 -12.61 -8.81
C VAL A 465 -1.08 -11.43 -9.73
N SER A 466 -1.58 -10.22 -9.45
CA SER A 466 -1.29 -9.03 -10.24
C SER A 466 0.05 -8.34 -9.87
N ARG A 467 0.75 -8.82 -8.84
CA ARG A 467 2.05 -8.24 -8.43
C ARG A 467 3.18 -8.60 -9.40
N VAL A 468 3.05 -9.69 -10.15
CA VAL A 468 4.06 -10.10 -11.14
C VAL A 468 3.91 -9.36 -12.46
N THR A 469 5.02 -9.21 -13.17
CA THR A 469 5.03 -8.62 -14.51
C THR A 469 4.86 -9.65 -15.63
N SER A 470 5.05 -10.94 -15.34
CA SER A 470 4.94 -12.03 -16.32
C SER A 470 4.39 -13.30 -15.68
N ARG A 471 3.80 -14.18 -16.50
CA ARG A 471 3.25 -15.46 -16.07
C ARG A 471 4.31 -16.35 -15.41
N ASN A 472 5.51 -16.40 -15.99
CA ASN A 472 6.64 -17.17 -15.46
C ASN A 472 7.14 -16.67 -14.10
N GLY A 473 6.84 -15.42 -13.76
CA GLY A 473 7.17 -14.84 -12.46
C GLY A 473 6.29 -15.33 -11.33
N LEU A 474 5.15 -15.97 -11.61
CA LEU A 474 4.20 -16.42 -10.58
C LEU A 474 4.35 -17.92 -10.32
N ARG A 475 4.44 -18.29 -9.05
CA ARG A 475 4.33 -19.67 -8.58
C ARG A 475 3.38 -19.73 -7.40
N VAL A 476 2.50 -20.73 -7.37
CA VAL A 476 1.45 -20.85 -6.36
C VAL A 476 1.59 -22.21 -5.68
N LEU A 477 1.66 -22.22 -4.35
CA LEU A 477 1.62 -23.43 -3.54
C LEU A 477 0.38 -23.40 -2.65
N ILE A 478 -0.46 -24.43 -2.77
CA ILE A 478 -1.67 -24.62 -1.97
C ILE A 478 -1.42 -25.81 -1.05
N ALA A 479 -1.13 -25.53 0.22
CA ALA A 479 -0.64 -26.55 1.16
C ALA A 479 -1.76 -27.36 1.80
N GLU A 480 -2.84 -26.72 2.23
CA GLU A 480 -4.04 -27.38 2.74
C GLU A 480 -5.28 -26.81 2.07
N ASN A 481 -6.17 -27.69 1.64
CA ASN A 481 -7.53 -27.36 1.27
C ASN A 481 -8.45 -28.37 1.94
N ASP A 482 -9.65 -27.93 2.32
CA ASP A 482 -10.65 -28.73 3.04
C ASP A 482 -11.02 -30.08 2.34
N ASN A 483 -10.59 -30.29 1.09
CA ASN A 483 -10.90 -31.44 0.24
C ASN A 483 -9.67 -32.18 -0.36
N ASP A 484 -8.43 -31.97 0.12
CA ASP A 484 -7.19 -32.51 -0.50
C ASP A 484 -6.97 -32.09 -1.97
N ASP A 485 -7.69 -31.06 -2.41
CA ASP A 485 -7.58 -30.50 -3.75
C ASP A 485 -6.51 -29.39 -3.76
N HIS A 486 -5.32 -29.70 -4.28
CA HIS A 486 -4.20 -28.76 -4.30
C HIS A 486 -4.18 -27.82 -5.53
N PHE A 487 -5.26 -27.75 -6.30
CA PHE A 487 -5.33 -26.94 -7.52
C PHE A 487 -6.45 -25.89 -7.49
N HIS A 488 -7.42 -26.00 -6.58
CA HIS A 488 -8.44 -24.98 -6.37
C HIS A 488 -8.14 -24.00 -5.24
N THR A 489 -8.65 -22.77 -5.30
CA THR A 489 -8.62 -21.85 -4.15
C THR A 489 -9.79 -20.87 -4.20
N LYS A 490 -10.12 -20.24 -3.06
CA LYS A 490 -11.18 -19.22 -3.01
C LYS A 490 -10.76 -17.95 -3.74
N ASN A 491 -11.69 -17.32 -4.42
CA ASN A 491 -11.57 -16.01 -5.05
C ASN A 491 -12.74 -15.12 -4.63
N ILE A 492 -12.54 -14.33 -3.59
CA ILE A 492 -13.60 -13.51 -3.00
C ILE A 492 -13.71 -12.19 -3.78
N VAL A 493 -14.86 -11.98 -4.41
CA VAL A 493 -15.20 -10.75 -5.15
C VAL A 493 -16.57 -10.27 -4.72
N TYR A 494 -16.66 -8.99 -4.36
CA TYR A 494 -17.88 -8.31 -3.91
C TYR A 494 -18.39 -7.50 -5.08
N LYS A 495 -19.37 -8.03 -5.80
CA LYS A 495 -19.87 -7.45 -7.05
C LYS A 495 -20.51 -6.06 -6.83
N GLU A 496 -21.02 -5.81 -5.63
CA GLU A 496 -21.69 -4.57 -5.20
C GLU A 496 -20.78 -3.34 -5.29
N ILE A 497 -19.46 -3.55 -5.27
CA ILE A 497 -18.48 -2.47 -5.39
C ILE A 497 -18.41 -1.91 -6.82
N PHE A 498 -18.87 -2.65 -7.83
CA PHE A 498 -18.80 -2.22 -9.22
C PHE A 498 -20.06 -1.46 -9.68
N ASN A 499 -21.16 -1.53 -8.93
CA ASN A 499 -22.47 -1.00 -9.34
C ASN A 499 -22.47 0.52 -9.63
N ASP A 500 -21.60 1.28 -8.97
CA ASP A 500 -21.53 2.75 -9.08
C ASP A 500 -20.42 3.22 -10.04
N LEU A 501 -19.85 2.31 -10.82
CA LEU A 501 -18.90 2.62 -11.89
C LEU A 501 -19.65 2.75 -13.23
N PRO A 502 -19.20 3.64 -14.12
CA PRO A 502 -19.78 3.74 -15.46
C PRO A 502 -19.70 2.38 -16.18
N THR A 503 -20.82 1.90 -16.69
CA THR A 503 -20.87 0.73 -17.55
C THR A 503 -20.59 1.15 -18.99
N GLY A 504 -19.32 1.05 -19.40
CA GLY A 504 -18.89 1.35 -20.77
C GLY A 504 -18.12 2.66 -20.94
N THR A 505 -17.35 2.74 -22.02
CA THR A 505 -16.49 3.87 -22.39
C THR A 505 -17.36 5.11 -22.64
N VAL A 506 -17.43 6.02 -21.67
CA VAL A 506 -17.96 7.35 -21.93
C VAL A 506 -16.83 8.15 -22.57
N CYS A 507 -16.88 8.23 -23.91
CA CYS A 507 -15.99 9.04 -24.75
C CYS A 507 -16.03 10.52 -24.37
#